data_AF-Q1ZSV5-F1
#
_entry.id   AF-Q1ZSV5-F1
#
_cell.length_a   1.000
_cell.length_b   1.000
_cell.length_c   1.000
_cell.angle_alpha   90.00
_cell.angle_beta   90.00
_cell.angle_gamma   90.00
#
_symmetry.space_group_name_H-M   'P 1'
#
loop_
_entity.id
_entity.type
_entity.pdbx_description
1 polymer ?
#
loop_
_entity_poly.entity_id
_entity_poly.type
_entity_poly.pdbx_seq_one_letter_code
_entity_poly.pdbx_strand_id
1 'polypeptide(L)'
;MLVLLFFPSLLLAKEYSFNVDFNRGDISTFFIAEDNRVYRITQSIDAIYIFNSHARAQSFVAQPNTRSKPSTAVNVGDTRVYVDKIDAIDYYTSNSMSGSAGQVKSINGLSFSYLSDSSTYKNAGVVGKLSKVGNTKVTYWVDAGYTVKGKYRGKIRTLGNQSFKYESWSSWGEKNGMVGKLISLGPINIDYYDTDYDLGYKGKLKSVGKVNFSYYRDTSTNQKANIVGKFKEQKGRDSRLTVY
;
A
#
# COMPACT_ATOMS: atom_id res chain seq x y z
N MET A 1 0.61 -29.31 42.72
CA MET A 1 0.68 -27.89 42.30
C MET A 1 0.82 -27.86 40.78
N LEU A 2 -0.27 -27.61 40.06
CA LEU A 2 -0.28 -27.58 38.60
C LEU A 2 0.17 -26.18 38.16
N VAL A 3 1.39 -26.04 37.65
CA VAL A 3 1.88 -24.78 37.07
C VAL A 3 1.26 -24.66 35.69
N LEU A 4 0.22 -23.81 35.57
CA LEU A 4 -0.33 -23.40 34.28
C LEU A 4 0.68 -22.49 33.59
N LEU A 5 1.45 -23.05 32.66
CA LEU A 5 2.25 -22.28 31.72
C LEU A 5 1.31 -21.54 30.76
N PHE A 6 1.01 -20.28 31.08
CA PHE A 6 0.46 -19.34 30.10
C PHE A 6 1.54 -19.13 29.03
N PHE A 7 1.42 -19.82 27.91
CA PHE A 7 2.09 -19.39 26.69
C PHE A 7 1.33 -18.14 26.21
N PRO A 8 1.91 -16.93 26.27
CA PRO A 8 1.33 -15.83 25.51
C PRO A 8 1.41 -16.27 24.05
N SER A 9 0.25 -16.54 23.45
CA SER A 9 0.17 -16.60 22.00
C SER A 9 0.70 -15.24 21.53
N LEU A 10 1.92 -15.22 21.00
CA LEU A 10 2.43 -14.11 20.22
C LEU A 10 1.48 -13.96 19.03
N LEU A 11 0.40 -13.20 19.23
CA LEU A 11 -0.39 -12.63 18.17
C LEU A 11 0.59 -11.76 17.40
N LEU A 12 1.13 -12.31 16.31
CA LEU A 12 1.94 -11.54 15.38
C LEU A 12 1.17 -10.27 15.05
N ALA A 13 1.79 -9.14 15.35
CA ALA A 13 1.28 -7.82 15.05
C ALA A 13 0.90 -7.77 13.56
N LYS A 14 -0.29 -7.24 13.26
CA LYS A 14 -0.69 -7.05 11.87
C LYS A 14 0.13 -5.89 11.33
N GLU A 15 0.92 -6.15 10.30
CA GLU A 15 1.79 -5.14 9.69
C GLU A 15 1.15 -4.54 8.45
N TYR A 16 0.29 -5.31 7.77
CA TYR A 16 -0.29 -4.92 6.49
C TYR A 16 -1.81 -4.91 6.57
N SER A 17 -2.44 -4.08 5.76
CA SER A 17 -3.85 -4.27 5.41
C SER A 17 -4.16 -3.88 3.99
N PHE A 18 -5.03 -4.64 3.34
CA PHE A 18 -5.36 -4.50 1.92
C PHE A 18 -6.84 -4.22 1.80
N ASN A 19 -7.18 -3.08 1.21
CA ASN A 19 -8.53 -2.76 0.78
C ASN A 19 -8.76 -3.40 -0.59
N VAL A 20 -9.65 -4.38 -0.64
CA VAL A 20 -9.94 -5.15 -1.84
C VAL A 20 -11.31 -4.76 -2.37
N ASP A 21 -11.35 -4.30 -3.62
CA ASP A 21 -12.61 -4.25 -4.36
C ASP A 21 -12.95 -5.67 -4.79
N PHE A 22 -13.79 -6.34 -4.00
CA PHE A 22 -14.19 -7.72 -4.24
C PHE A 22 -14.87 -7.93 -5.60
N ASN A 23 -15.63 -6.96 -6.09
CA ASN A 23 -16.32 -7.09 -7.37
C ASN A 23 -15.34 -6.98 -8.54
N ARG A 24 -14.41 -6.02 -8.48
CA ARG A 24 -13.37 -5.87 -9.49
C ARG A 24 -12.30 -6.93 -9.37
N GLY A 25 -12.06 -7.46 -8.17
CA GLY A 25 -10.95 -8.34 -7.86
C GLY A 25 -9.63 -7.59 -7.94
N ASP A 26 -9.55 -6.43 -7.29
CA ASP A 26 -8.37 -5.58 -7.34
C ASP A 26 -8.06 -4.97 -5.98
N ILE A 27 -6.79 -4.67 -5.73
CA ILE A 27 -6.36 -3.97 -4.53
C ILE A 27 -6.44 -2.47 -4.81
N SER A 28 -7.31 -1.77 -4.10
CA SER A 28 -7.51 -0.33 -4.29
C SER A 28 -6.50 0.48 -3.48
N THR A 29 -6.16 0.03 -2.28
CA THR A 29 -5.26 0.71 -1.35
C THR A 29 -4.69 -0.32 -0.38
N PHE A 30 -3.47 -0.11 0.09
CA PHE A 30 -2.89 -0.90 1.17
C PHE A 30 -2.26 -0.01 2.25
N PHE A 31 -2.17 -0.55 3.45
CA PHE A 31 -1.73 0.09 4.67
C PHE A 31 -0.54 -0.68 5.24
N ILE A 32 0.48 0.04 5.70
CA ILE A 32 1.68 -0.54 6.32
C ILE A 32 1.91 0.14 7.65
N ALA A 33 1.99 -0.63 8.73
CA ALA A 33 2.36 -0.12 10.04
C ALA A 33 3.87 -0.20 10.28
N GLU A 34 4.43 0.85 10.87
CA GLU A 34 5.83 0.94 11.30
C GLU A 34 5.87 1.81 12.57
N ASP A 35 6.31 1.23 13.68
CA ASP A 35 6.27 1.88 15.00
C ASP A 35 4.85 2.41 15.33
N ASN A 36 4.74 3.72 15.60
CA ASN A 36 3.50 4.43 15.84
C ASN A 36 2.91 5.06 14.56
N ARG A 37 3.38 4.67 13.37
CA ARG A 37 2.97 5.24 12.08
C ARG A 37 2.26 4.21 11.23
N VAL A 38 1.27 4.64 10.46
CA VAL A 38 0.64 3.83 9.41
C VAL A 38 0.66 4.61 8.10
N TYR A 39 1.18 3.99 7.04
CA TYR A 39 1.24 4.57 5.71
C TYR A 39 0.12 4.01 4.85
N ARG A 40 -0.70 4.86 4.25
CA ARG A 40 -1.69 4.49 3.24
C ARG A 40 -1.13 4.75 1.86
N ILE A 41 -1.21 3.75 0.99
CA ILE A 41 -0.58 3.75 -0.31
C ILE A 41 -1.53 3.21 -1.36
N THR A 42 -1.67 3.94 -2.47
CA THR A 42 -2.30 3.48 -3.71
C THR A 42 -1.24 3.21 -4.77
N GLN A 43 -0.45 4.25 -5.09
CA GLN A 43 0.71 4.20 -5.98
C GLN A 43 1.94 4.86 -5.33
N SER A 44 1.70 5.87 -4.50
CA SER A 44 2.66 6.54 -3.63
C SER A 44 2.06 6.65 -2.23
N ILE A 45 2.80 7.21 -1.28
CA ILE A 45 2.28 7.46 0.06
C ILE A 45 1.24 8.59 -0.04
N ASP A 46 -0.03 8.24 0.06
CA ASP A 46 -1.14 9.21 -0.04
C ASP A 46 -1.48 9.79 1.33
N ALA A 47 -1.28 9.00 2.38
CA ALA A 47 -1.44 9.46 3.75
C ALA A 47 -0.50 8.78 4.73
N ILE A 48 -0.17 9.49 5.81
CA ILE A 48 0.54 8.95 6.98
C ILE A 48 -0.29 9.25 8.20
N TYR A 49 -0.57 8.25 9.02
CA TYR A 49 -1.25 8.39 10.30
C TYR A 49 -0.23 8.19 11.40
N ILE A 50 0.03 9.23 12.19
CA ILE A 50 0.99 9.21 13.30
C ILE A 50 0.19 9.19 14.59
N PHE A 51 0.25 8.06 15.27
CA PHE A 51 -0.44 7.80 16.52
C PHE A 51 0.47 8.15 17.71
N ASN A 52 -0.13 8.43 18.86
CA ASN A 52 0.62 8.60 20.11
C ASN A 52 1.21 7.28 20.67
N SER A 53 0.87 6.11 20.09
CA SER A 53 1.43 4.83 20.50
C SER A 53 1.46 3.80 19.37
N HIS A 54 2.39 2.85 19.45
CA HIS A 54 2.46 1.68 18.58
C HIS A 54 1.17 0.85 18.63
N ALA A 55 0.58 0.67 19.81
CA ALA A 55 -0.65 -0.11 19.99
C ALA A 55 -1.85 0.47 19.22
N ARG A 56 -1.97 1.81 19.14
CA ARG A 56 -3.02 2.45 18.33
C ARG A 56 -2.75 2.34 16.84
N ALA A 57 -1.49 2.45 16.40
CA ALA A 57 -1.12 2.19 15.02
C ALA A 57 -1.46 0.74 14.60
N GLN A 58 -1.16 -0.23 15.47
CA GLN A 58 -1.50 -1.64 15.30
C GLN A 58 -3.01 -1.89 15.23
N SER A 59 -3.78 -1.23 16.11
CA SER A 59 -5.24 -1.31 16.09
C SER A 59 -5.82 -0.69 14.83
N PHE A 60 -5.28 0.44 14.37
CA PHE A 60 -5.71 1.10 13.15
C PHE A 60 -5.39 0.27 11.91
N VAL A 61 -4.16 -0.23 11.76
CA VAL A 61 -3.83 -1.05 10.59
C VAL A 61 -4.66 -2.33 10.59
N ALA A 62 -4.98 -2.92 11.75
CA ALA A 62 -5.81 -4.12 11.81
C ALA A 62 -7.25 -3.91 11.32
N GLN A 63 -7.77 -2.69 11.44
CA GLN A 63 -9.13 -2.31 11.02
C GLN A 63 -9.15 -0.83 10.58
N PRO A 64 -8.62 -0.49 9.39
CA PRO A 64 -8.49 0.89 8.97
C PRO A 64 -9.87 1.54 8.87
N ASN A 65 -10.10 2.60 9.62
CA ASN A 65 -11.39 3.29 9.63
C ASN A 65 -11.23 4.79 9.89
N THR A 66 -12.22 5.57 9.43
CA THR A 66 -12.17 7.03 9.51
C THR A 66 -12.36 7.59 10.91
N ARG A 67 -12.85 6.78 11.87
CA ARG A 67 -13.14 7.22 13.25
C ARG A 67 -11.95 7.07 14.19
N SER A 68 -11.05 6.13 13.91
CA SER A 68 -9.89 5.82 14.75
C SER A 68 -8.61 6.53 14.32
N LYS A 69 -8.60 7.18 13.15
CA LYS A 69 -7.46 7.96 12.67
C LYS A 69 -7.25 9.22 13.54
N PRO A 70 -6.02 9.75 13.61
CA PRO A 70 -5.79 11.06 14.20
C PRO A 70 -6.59 12.17 13.49
N SER A 71 -6.98 13.20 14.26
CA SER A 71 -7.94 14.21 13.83
C SER A 71 -7.30 15.37 13.06
N THR A 72 -6.13 15.82 13.51
CA THR A 72 -5.42 16.95 12.90
C THR A 72 -4.72 16.49 11.64
N ALA A 73 -4.75 17.29 10.57
CA ALA A 73 -4.17 16.89 9.31
C ALA A 73 -3.50 18.04 8.54
N VAL A 74 -2.30 17.77 8.04
CA VAL A 74 -1.45 18.71 7.29
C VAL A 74 -1.03 18.09 5.97
N ASN A 75 -0.86 18.91 4.94
CA ASN A 75 -0.29 18.45 3.68
C ASN A 75 1.24 18.53 3.74
N VAL A 76 1.88 17.43 3.39
CA VAL A 76 3.34 17.24 3.38
C VAL A 76 3.70 16.81 1.96
N GLY A 77 3.92 17.79 1.09
CA GLY A 77 3.85 17.59 -0.36
C GLY A 77 2.46 17.10 -0.78
N ASP A 78 2.40 16.04 -1.58
CA ASP A 78 1.16 15.38 -2.00
C ASP A 78 0.59 14.42 -0.94
N THR A 79 1.29 14.23 0.18
CA THR A 79 0.91 13.28 1.24
C THR A 79 0.12 13.97 2.33
N ARG A 80 -1.04 13.40 2.71
CA ARG A 80 -1.84 13.87 3.84
C ARG A 80 -1.34 13.26 5.15
N VAL A 81 -0.74 14.05 6.02
CA VAL A 81 -0.26 13.57 7.33
C VAL A 81 -1.28 13.87 8.42
N TYR A 82 -1.71 12.84 9.13
CA TYR A 82 -2.63 12.91 10.26
C TYR A 82 -1.88 12.73 11.58
N VAL A 83 -2.09 13.63 12.53
CA VAL A 83 -1.51 13.59 13.88
C VAL A 83 -2.57 13.92 14.92
N ASP A 84 -2.42 13.44 16.16
CA ASP A 84 -3.39 13.74 17.23
C ASP A 84 -3.32 15.23 17.61
N LYS A 85 -2.10 15.76 17.72
CA LYS A 85 -1.80 17.15 18.07
C LYS A 85 -0.54 17.63 17.36
N ILE A 86 -0.50 18.91 16.98
CA ILE A 86 0.71 19.58 16.50
C ILE A 86 1.18 20.51 17.61
N ASP A 87 2.33 20.20 18.19
CA ASP A 87 3.04 21.07 19.14
C ASP A 87 4.04 21.97 18.40
N ALA A 88 4.67 21.47 17.34
CA ALA A 88 5.61 22.21 16.51
C ALA A 88 5.55 21.77 15.04
N ILE A 89 5.73 22.72 14.13
CA ILE A 89 5.83 22.47 12.69
C ILE A 89 6.88 23.39 12.08
N ASP A 90 7.83 22.80 11.38
CA ASP A 90 8.86 23.54 10.64
C ASP A 90 8.62 23.41 9.13
N TYR A 91 9.06 24.41 8.38
CA TYR A 91 8.99 24.41 6.92
C TYR A 91 10.37 24.60 6.30
N TYR A 92 10.56 24.03 5.12
CA TYR A 92 11.69 24.35 4.27
C TYR A 92 11.51 25.78 3.71
N THR A 93 12.57 26.58 3.79
CA THR A 93 12.56 27.98 3.29
C THR A 93 13.02 28.06 1.84
N SER A 94 12.98 29.26 1.25
CA SER A 94 13.38 29.54 -0.13
C SER A 94 14.81 29.12 -0.49
N ASN A 95 15.69 28.97 0.49
CA ASN A 95 17.08 28.54 0.28
C ASN A 95 17.24 27.01 0.22
N SER A 96 16.13 26.26 0.25
CA SER A 96 16.12 24.80 0.20
C SER A 96 16.25 24.29 -1.23
N MET A 97 16.64 23.03 -1.38
CA MET A 97 16.67 22.37 -2.69
C MET A 97 15.33 22.49 -3.43
N SER A 98 15.39 22.72 -4.74
CA SER A 98 14.23 22.73 -5.63
C SER A 98 13.44 21.42 -5.47
N GLY A 99 12.13 21.55 -5.28
CA GLY A 99 11.23 20.44 -4.92
C GLY A 99 10.83 20.38 -3.44
N SER A 100 11.62 20.97 -2.52
CA SER A 100 11.33 20.98 -1.08
C SER A 100 10.87 22.34 -0.53
N ALA A 101 11.15 23.44 -1.25
CA ALA A 101 10.87 24.79 -0.76
C ALA A 101 9.37 24.99 -0.44
N GLY A 102 9.07 25.53 0.74
CA GLY A 102 7.71 25.72 1.24
C GLY A 102 7.04 24.46 1.78
N GLN A 103 7.64 23.27 1.61
CA GLN A 103 7.09 22.04 2.14
C GLN A 103 7.38 21.88 3.64
N VAL A 104 6.56 21.09 4.32
CA VAL A 104 6.74 20.76 5.74
C VAL A 104 8.05 20.03 5.94
N LYS A 105 8.93 20.56 6.77
CA LYS A 105 10.22 19.96 7.14
C LYS A 105 10.09 19.04 8.32
N SER A 106 9.27 19.40 9.31
CA SER A 106 9.06 18.58 10.51
C SER A 106 7.67 18.80 11.11
N ILE A 107 7.13 17.78 11.78
CA ILE A 107 5.96 17.89 12.68
C ILE A 107 6.33 17.20 13.99
N ASN A 108 6.29 17.93 15.10
CA ASN A 108 6.67 17.44 16.44
C ASN A 108 8.04 16.74 16.45
N GLY A 109 9.00 17.27 15.67
CA GLY A 109 10.34 16.69 15.53
C GLY A 109 10.45 15.50 14.56
N LEU A 110 9.35 14.93 14.07
CA LEU A 110 9.41 13.95 12.98
C LEU A 110 9.72 14.68 11.68
N SER A 111 10.88 14.40 11.10
CA SER A 111 11.34 15.05 9.87
C SER A 111 10.76 14.43 8.60
N PHE A 112 10.60 15.26 7.57
CA PHE A 112 10.20 14.86 6.24
C PHE A 112 11.26 15.35 5.25
N SER A 113 11.64 14.51 4.30
CA SER A 113 12.54 14.87 3.22
C SER A 113 11.93 14.48 1.89
N TYR A 114 12.33 15.18 0.83
CA TYR A 114 11.67 15.10 -0.46
C TYR A 114 12.66 14.81 -1.58
N LEU A 115 12.14 14.32 -2.70
CA LEU A 115 12.90 14.13 -3.91
C LEU A 115 13.14 15.48 -4.59
N SER A 116 14.40 15.70 -4.97
CA SER A 116 14.82 16.90 -5.68
C SER A 116 14.22 16.98 -7.09
N ASP A 117 14.44 18.11 -7.75
CA ASP A 117 14.01 18.35 -9.11
C ASP A 117 14.99 17.83 -10.18
N SER A 118 15.77 16.79 -9.87
CA SER A 118 16.68 16.17 -10.84
C SER A 118 15.94 15.71 -12.10
N SER A 119 16.63 15.65 -13.25
CA SER A 119 16.05 15.19 -14.52
C SER A 119 15.42 13.80 -14.40
N THR A 120 16.08 12.89 -13.68
CA THR A 120 15.56 11.54 -13.39
C THR A 120 14.21 11.57 -12.68
N TYR A 121 14.05 12.41 -11.65
CA TYR A 121 12.81 12.52 -10.88
C TYR A 121 11.72 13.29 -11.62
N LYS A 122 12.09 14.34 -12.37
CA LYS A 122 11.17 15.06 -13.28
C LYS A 122 10.57 14.11 -14.31
N ASN A 123 11.41 13.35 -15.01
CA ASN A 123 10.97 12.42 -16.04
C ASN A 123 10.09 11.29 -15.49
N ALA A 124 10.27 10.91 -14.23
CA ALA A 124 9.47 9.88 -13.57
C ALA A 124 8.20 10.43 -12.87
N GLY A 125 8.01 11.77 -12.82
CA GLY A 125 6.87 12.39 -12.17
C GLY A 125 6.86 12.24 -10.64
N VAL A 126 8.04 12.29 -10.00
CA VAL A 126 8.19 12.07 -8.55
C VAL A 126 8.88 13.22 -7.80
N VAL A 127 9.14 14.35 -8.46
CA VAL A 127 9.68 15.55 -7.80
C VAL A 127 8.78 15.98 -6.64
N GLY A 128 9.37 16.34 -5.50
CA GLY A 128 8.63 16.80 -4.33
C GLY A 128 7.86 15.70 -3.59
N LYS A 129 7.90 14.43 -4.06
CA LYS A 129 7.41 13.29 -3.27
C LYS A 129 8.38 12.97 -2.13
N LEU A 130 7.87 12.38 -1.06
CA LEU A 130 8.66 12.01 0.11
C LEU A 130 9.80 11.05 -0.25
N SER A 131 11.03 11.42 0.09
CA SER A 131 12.21 10.55 0.06
C SER A 131 12.54 9.96 1.43
N LYS A 132 12.04 10.58 2.51
CA LYS A 132 12.24 10.12 3.88
C LYS A 132 11.13 10.60 4.81
N VAL A 133 10.76 9.75 5.78
CA VAL A 133 9.90 10.07 6.92
C VAL A 133 10.62 9.63 8.20
N GLY A 134 11.13 10.58 8.98
CA GLY A 134 12.04 10.32 10.10
C GLY A 134 13.29 9.57 9.61
N ASN A 135 13.42 8.31 10.02
CA ASN A 135 14.50 7.42 9.56
C ASN A 135 14.11 6.49 8.41
N THR A 136 12.83 6.45 8.07
CA THR A 136 12.27 5.56 7.05
C THR A 136 12.53 6.13 5.67
N LYS A 137 13.36 5.46 4.88
CA LYS A 137 13.64 5.85 3.49
C LYS A 137 12.48 5.44 2.58
N VAL A 138 12.20 6.27 1.58
CA VAL A 138 11.19 6.02 0.55
C VAL A 138 11.85 6.14 -0.81
N THR A 139 11.62 5.16 -1.68
CA THR A 139 12.12 5.20 -3.07
C THR A 139 11.01 4.90 -4.06
N TYR A 140 11.23 5.24 -5.32
CA TYR A 140 10.26 5.09 -6.41
C TYR A 140 10.93 4.46 -7.63
N TRP A 141 10.11 3.87 -8.50
CA TRP A 141 10.55 3.35 -9.79
C TRP A 141 10.77 4.50 -10.77
N VAL A 142 12.03 4.92 -10.96
CA VAL A 142 12.36 6.11 -11.77
C VAL A 142 12.93 5.78 -13.15
N ASP A 143 13.50 4.59 -13.29
CA ASP A 143 14.12 4.10 -14.52
C ASP A 143 13.13 4.19 -15.68
N ALA A 144 13.62 4.47 -16.88
CA ALA A 144 12.82 4.43 -18.10
C ALA A 144 12.74 2.99 -18.66
N GLY A 145 12.04 2.80 -19.79
CA GLY A 145 11.96 1.50 -20.46
C GLY A 145 10.88 0.59 -19.88
N TYR A 146 11.28 -0.54 -19.29
CA TYR A 146 10.35 -1.59 -18.84
C TYR A 146 9.36 -1.12 -17.78
N THR A 147 9.72 -0.15 -16.94
CA THR A 147 8.83 0.43 -15.92
C THR A 147 7.70 1.27 -16.54
N VAL A 148 7.95 1.92 -17.69
CA VAL A 148 6.97 2.70 -18.45
C VAL A 148 6.00 1.73 -19.10
N LYS A 149 6.53 0.76 -19.84
CA LYS A 149 5.73 -0.28 -20.50
C LYS A 149 4.96 -1.13 -19.49
N GLY A 150 5.57 -1.36 -18.33
CA GLY A 150 5.02 -2.06 -17.19
C GLY A 150 4.02 -1.26 -16.37
N LYS A 151 3.78 0.02 -16.69
CA LYS A 151 2.81 0.89 -15.99
C LYS A 151 3.09 1.03 -14.48
N TYR A 152 4.36 0.99 -14.07
CA TYR A 152 4.77 1.18 -12.67
C TYR A 152 5.89 2.20 -12.46
N ARG A 153 6.34 2.89 -13.50
CA ARG A 153 7.19 4.08 -13.33
C ARG A 153 6.46 5.15 -12.50
N GLY A 154 7.18 5.78 -11.58
CA GLY A 154 6.66 6.78 -10.64
C GLY A 154 5.94 6.19 -9.42
N LYS A 155 5.68 4.88 -9.39
CA LYS A 155 5.13 4.18 -8.23
C LYS A 155 6.21 3.94 -7.17
N ILE A 156 5.78 3.79 -5.91
CA ILE A 156 6.64 3.48 -4.78
C ILE A 156 7.37 2.15 -5.04
N ARG A 157 8.67 2.12 -4.75
CA ARG A 157 9.57 0.97 -4.90
C ARG A 157 9.97 0.40 -3.55
N THR A 158 10.29 1.26 -2.58
CA THR A 158 10.55 0.84 -1.20
C THR A 158 9.99 1.83 -0.18
N LEU A 159 9.64 1.31 0.99
CA LEU A 159 9.32 2.04 2.20
C LEU A 159 10.01 1.34 3.38
N GLY A 160 11.08 1.95 3.92
CA GLY A 160 11.95 1.29 4.89
C GLY A 160 12.47 -0.03 4.33
N ASN A 161 12.22 -1.13 5.05
CA ASN A 161 12.59 -2.48 4.64
C ASN A 161 11.56 -3.16 3.72
N GLN A 162 10.43 -2.50 3.46
CA GLN A 162 9.37 -3.04 2.61
C GLN A 162 9.66 -2.75 1.15
N SER A 163 9.63 -3.77 0.30
CA SER A 163 9.79 -3.65 -1.14
C SER A 163 8.46 -3.87 -1.86
N PHE A 164 8.22 -3.08 -2.91
CA PHE A 164 7.03 -3.18 -3.76
C PHE A 164 7.44 -3.71 -5.13
N LYS A 165 6.87 -4.85 -5.51
CA LYS A 165 7.06 -5.44 -6.83
C LYS A 165 5.74 -5.38 -7.60
N TYR A 166 5.84 -4.97 -8.85
CA TYR A 166 4.71 -4.86 -9.75
C TYR A 166 4.87 -5.82 -10.92
N GLU A 167 3.76 -6.26 -11.48
CA GLU A 167 3.74 -7.07 -12.67
C GLU A 167 4.38 -6.31 -13.83
N SER A 168 5.43 -6.91 -14.39
CA SER A 168 6.16 -6.33 -15.51
C SER A 168 5.37 -6.47 -16.81
N TRP A 169 5.79 -5.73 -17.83
CA TRP A 169 5.16 -5.90 -19.14
C TRP A 169 5.43 -7.29 -19.71
N SER A 170 4.35 -7.96 -20.12
CA SER A 170 4.38 -9.12 -21.01
C SER A 170 3.12 -9.09 -21.88
N SER A 171 3.16 -9.71 -23.07
CA SER A 171 1.98 -9.81 -23.92
C SER A 171 0.81 -10.50 -23.20
N TRP A 172 1.14 -11.49 -22.36
CA TRP A 172 0.16 -12.21 -21.54
C TRP A 172 -0.41 -11.34 -20.43
N GLY A 173 0.44 -10.66 -19.66
CA GLY A 173 0.01 -9.76 -18.60
C GLY A 173 -0.85 -8.63 -19.12
N GLU A 174 -0.56 -8.10 -20.32
CA GLU A 174 -1.35 -7.04 -20.94
C GLU A 174 -2.72 -7.57 -21.38
N LYS A 175 -2.77 -8.73 -22.04
CA LYS A 175 -4.02 -9.44 -22.39
C LYS A 175 -4.91 -9.66 -21.17
N ASN A 176 -4.29 -9.90 -20.01
CA ASN A 176 -4.98 -10.23 -18.77
C ASN A 176 -5.28 -9.01 -17.89
N GLY A 177 -4.83 -7.82 -18.27
CA GLY A 177 -4.98 -6.61 -17.46
C GLY A 177 -4.19 -6.63 -16.15
N MET A 178 -3.09 -7.39 -16.09
CA MET A 178 -2.25 -7.54 -14.90
C MET A 178 -1.08 -6.56 -14.84
N VAL A 179 -0.61 -6.05 -15.98
CA VAL A 179 0.56 -5.16 -16.06
C VAL A 179 0.44 -3.97 -15.12
N GLY A 180 1.45 -3.80 -14.28
CA GLY A 180 1.54 -2.71 -13.30
C GLY A 180 0.76 -2.93 -12.01
N LYS A 181 0.04 -4.05 -11.85
CA LYS A 181 -0.57 -4.45 -10.58
C LYS A 181 0.51 -4.85 -9.58
N LEU A 182 0.24 -4.65 -8.28
CA LEU A 182 1.14 -5.06 -7.21
C LEU A 182 1.11 -6.59 -7.08
N ILE A 183 2.27 -7.24 -7.16
CA ILE A 183 2.42 -8.70 -7.05
C ILE A 183 3.15 -9.13 -5.77
N SER A 184 3.83 -8.19 -5.09
CA SER A 184 4.42 -8.45 -3.79
C SER A 184 4.65 -7.17 -3.00
N LEU A 185 4.42 -7.28 -1.70
CA LEU A 185 4.73 -6.27 -0.69
C LEU A 185 5.50 -6.93 0.46
N GLY A 186 6.80 -6.64 0.55
CA GLY A 186 7.65 -7.24 1.58
C GLY A 186 7.57 -8.77 1.53
N PRO A 187 7.17 -9.45 2.63
CA PRO A 187 7.02 -10.91 2.67
C PRO A 187 5.63 -11.40 2.21
N ILE A 188 4.78 -10.52 1.70
CA ILE A 188 3.43 -10.85 1.22
C ILE A 188 3.47 -10.99 -0.30
N ASN A 189 3.07 -12.16 -0.80
CA ASN A 189 2.84 -12.41 -2.22
C ASN A 189 1.38 -12.12 -2.56
N ILE A 190 1.15 -11.63 -3.78
CA ILE A 190 -0.17 -11.29 -4.30
C ILE A 190 -0.29 -11.92 -5.68
N ASP A 191 -1.24 -12.85 -5.82
CA ASP A 191 -1.47 -13.55 -7.07
C ASP A 191 -2.77 -13.09 -7.73
N TYR A 192 -2.81 -13.16 -9.06
CA TYR A 192 -4.00 -12.89 -9.86
C TYR A 192 -4.32 -14.12 -10.72
N TYR A 193 -5.58 -14.26 -11.11
CA TYR A 193 -6.01 -15.26 -12.06
C TYR A 193 -5.50 -14.92 -13.46
N ASP A 194 -4.67 -15.78 -14.04
CA ASP A 194 -3.98 -15.51 -15.30
C ASP A 194 -4.22 -16.59 -16.37
N THR A 195 -5.01 -17.62 -16.08
CA THR A 195 -5.21 -18.74 -17.01
C THR A 195 -6.33 -18.48 -18.01
N ASP A 196 -6.25 -19.09 -19.20
CA ASP A 196 -7.32 -18.99 -20.20
C ASP A 196 -8.59 -19.78 -19.81
N TYR A 197 -8.52 -20.64 -18.78
CA TYR A 197 -9.69 -21.34 -18.23
C TYR A 197 -10.50 -20.48 -17.25
N ASP A 198 -9.97 -19.31 -16.85
CA ASP A 198 -10.59 -18.37 -15.91
C ASP A 198 -11.43 -17.30 -16.63
N LEU A 199 -12.11 -17.68 -17.72
CA LEU A 199 -13.01 -16.78 -18.45
C LEU A 199 -14.00 -16.12 -17.47
N GLY A 200 -14.10 -14.79 -17.55
CA GLY A 200 -14.93 -13.97 -16.68
C GLY A 200 -14.26 -13.41 -15.42
N TYR A 201 -13.12 -13.94 -14.98
CA TYR A 201 -12.39 -13.40 -13.82
C TYR A 201 -10.86 -13.37 -13.98
N LYS A 202 -10.37 -13.49 -15.21
CA LYS A 202 -8.98 -13.21 -15.57
C LYS A 202 -8.57 -11.79 -15.14
N GLY A 203 -7.35 -11.66 -14.62
CA GLY A 203 -6.81 -10.41 -14.06
C GLY A 203 -7.34 -10.04 -12.68
N LYS A 204 -8.31 -10.80 -12.13
CA LYS A 204 -8.82 -10.61 -10.77
C LYS A 204 -7.89 -11.21 -9.72
N LEU A 205 -7.90 -10.61 -8.54
CA LEU A 205 -7.12 -11.01 -7.38
C LEU A 205 -7.47 -12.44 -6.98
N LYS A 206 -6.46 -13.30 -6.93
CA LYS A 206 -6.55 -14.71 -6.54
C LYS A 206 -6.14 -14.91 -5.10
N SER A 207 -5.07 -14.25 -4.65
CA SER A 207 -4.57 -14.38 -3.28
C SER A 207 -3.86 -13.12 -2.80
N VAL A 208 -3.83 -12.94 -1.47
CA VAL A 208 -2.94 -12.03 -0.76
C VAL A 208 -2.41 -12.78 0.46
N GLY A 209 -1.12 -13.14 0.45
CA GLY A 209 -0.55 -14.04 1.45
C GLY A 209 -1.32 -15.37 1.50
N LYS A 210 -1.81 -15.75 2.68
CA LYS A 210 -2.62 -16.97 2.87
C LYS A 210 -4.14 -16.77 2.68
N VAL A 211 -4.58 -15.58 2.29
CA VAL A 211 -5.99 -15.28 2.01
C VAL A 211 -6.24 -15.50 0.52
N ASN A 212 -7.25 -16.30 0.19
CA ASN A 212 -7.63 -16.65 -1.17
C ASN A 212 -9.01 -16.10 -1.51
N PHE A 213 -9.21 -15.71 -2.76
CA PHE A 213 -10.46 -15.18 -3.29
C PHE A 213 -10.91 -16.06 -4.45
N SER A 214 -12.21 -16.29 -4.56
CA SER A 214 -12.77 -16.93 -5.75
C SER A 214 -13.99 -16.19 -6.27
N TYR A 215 -14.26 -16.44 -7.55
CA TYR A 215 -15.30 -15.79 -8.32
C TYR A 215 -16.17 -16.85 -8.99
N TYR A 216 -17.38 -16.46 -9.38
CA TYR A 216 -18.26 -17.35 -10.15
C TYR A 216 -17.68 -17.59 -11.55
N ARG A 217 -17.54 -18.87 -11.89
CA ARG A 217 -16.98 -19.32 -13.17
C ARG A 217 -17.92 -19.06 -14.33
N ASP A 218 -17.35 -19.06 -15.53
CA ASP A 218 -18.12 -19.00 -16.76
C ASP A 218 -18.82 -20.35 -17.04
N THR A 219 -20.04 -20.49 -16.53
CA THR A 219 -20.92 -21.64 -16.79
C THR A 219 -22.25 -21.15 -17.35
N SER A 220 -22.97 -21.99 -18.11
CA SER A 220 -24.28 -21.61 -18.66
C SER A 220 -25.25 -21.10 -17.58
N THR A 221 -25.26 -21.73 -16.40
CA THR A 221 -26.08 -21.29 -15.26
C THR A 221 -25.68 -19.90 -14.76
N ASN A 222 -24.38 -19.65 -14.59
CA ASN A 222 -23.89 -18.36 -14.09
C ASN A 222 -24.05 -17.23 -15.12
N GLN A 223 -23.94 -17.54 -16.42
CA GLN A 223 -24.22 -16.62 -17.51
C GLN A 223 -25.70 -16.19 -17.50
N LYS A 224 -26.62 -17.15 -17.41
CA LYS A 224 -28.06 -16.88 -17.31
C LYS A 224 -28.41 -16.03 -16.09
N ALA A 225 -27.70 -16.23 -14.98
CA ALA A 225 -27.88 -15.46 -13.75
C ALA A 225 -27.14 -14.09 -13.75
N ASN A 226 -26.35 -13.79 -14.78
CA ASN A 226 -25.48 -12.60 -14.86
C ASN A 226 -24.58 -12.46 -13.62
N ILE A 227 -23.91 -13.55 -13.21
CA ILE A 227 -23.01 -13.56 -12.06
C ILE A 227 -21.58 -13.97 -12.40
N VAL A 228 -21.26 -14.31 -13.65
CA VAL A 228 -19.89 -14.64 -14.08
C VAL A 228 -18.93 -13.53 -13.64
N GLY A 229 -17.83 -13.92 -12.99
CA GLY A 229 -16.81 -13.00 -12.50
C GLY A 229 -17.17 -12.21 -11.23
N LYS A 230 -18.40 -12.33 -10.71
CA LYS A 230 -18.76 -11.75 -9.41
C LYS A 230 -18.03 -12.49 -8.28
N PHE A 231 -17.75 -11.75 -7.21
CA PHE A 231 -17.15 -12.32 -6.01
C PHE A 231 -18.02 -13.46 -5.46
N LYS A 232 -17.37 -14.55 -5.06
CA LYS A 232 -18.03 -15.71 -4.49
C LYS A 232 -17.65 -15.90 -3.03
N GLU A 233 -16.36 -15.96 -2.74
CA GLU A 233 -15.89 -16.22 -1.38
C GLU A 233 -14.44 -15.74 -1.16
N GLN A 234 -14.17 -15.37 0.08
CA GLN A 234 -12.83 -15.18 0.63
C GLN A 234 -12.60 -16.28 1.67
N LYS A 235 -11.45 -16.96 1.60
CA LYS A 235 -11.07 -18.04 2.52
C LYS A 235 -9.63 -17.87 2.99
N GLY A 236 -9.33 -18.46 4.15
CA GLY A 236 -8.00 -18.44 4.73
C GLY A 236 -7.75 -17.21 5.62
N ARG A 237 -6.63 -17.25 6.34
CA ARG A 237 -6.18 -16.20 7.24
C ARG A 237 -4.66 -16.14 7.20
N ASP A 238 -4.14 -14.92 7.16
CA ASP A 238 -2.72 -14.65 7.33
C ASP A 238 -2.56 -13.73 8.54
N SER A 239 -1.79 -14.15 9.54
CA SER A 239 -1.65 -13.42 10.81
C SER A 239 -0.98 -12.06 10.62
N ARG A 240 -0.22 -11.87 9.55
CA ARG A 240 0.55 -10.65 9.28
C ARG A 240 -0.31 -9.54 8.69
N LEU A 241 -1.51 -9.84 8.20
CA LEU A 241 -2.31 -8.88 7.44
C LEU A 241 -3.81 -8.95 7.73
N THR A 242 -4.52 -7.93 7.26
CA THR A 242 -5.98 -7.95 7.10
C THR A 242 -6.34 -7.69 5.66
N VAL A 243 -7.41 -8.33 5.19
CA VAL A 243 -8.10 -7.96 3.97
C VAL A 243 -9.49 -7.46 4.37
N TYR A 244 -9.92 -6.35 3.78
CA TYR A 244 -11.22 -5.76 4.03
C TYR A 244 -11.77 -5.06 2.79
#